data_AF-A0A9D8P0S4-F1
#
_entry.id   AF-A0A9D8P0S4-F1
#
_cell.length_a   1.000
_cell.length_b   1.000
_cell.length_c   1.000
_cell.angle_alpha   90.00
_cell.angle_beta   90.00
_cell.angle_gamma   90.00
#
_symmetry.space_group_name_H-M   'P 1'
#
loop_
_entity.id
_entity.type
_entity.pdbx_description
1 polymer ?
#
loop_
_entity_poly.entity_id
_entity_poly.type
_entity_poly.pdbx_seq_one_letter_code
_entity_poly.pdbx_strand_id
1 'polypeptide(L)'
;MIKKSGTKSSTIQVKQTEDGLHLADSILWFDAQANGELSFISTPDLESNPKVPQVIATAETVRILEAFRRKPNALVCQYNRPFSIGRLRMELLPSGCVLGGASLYVEVDGGRLLYAPNLQPQRVPTVRQMQLKKAHTLVLAPTQADPNLALPNRKREKDRLLETVQSMVKHGVYPIILCDPVGTAQEITKLLTDHEIPVAVHDVIAKINKVYEDSGSKIGPYTRFTRKYAKQKVTLIPIRGHIGNSRVSNLPEAPILGVQGVLDETISLGSSRQVAERFVLGTSFDGPEMRDIITAVGPKEVYVMGQFAKRYAAELANIGVTVKPLFVNDQPTLF
;
A
#
# COMPACT_ATOMS: atom_id res chain seq x y z
N MET A 1 -28.68 -3.98 -50.01
CA MET A 1 -27.75 -4.65 -49.07
C MET A 1 -27.46 -3.69 -47.92
N ILE A 2 -28.17 -3.84 -46.80
CA ILE A 2 -27.97 -3.01 -45.61
C ILE A 2 -26.84 -3.67 -44.80
N LYS A 3 -25.66 -3.02 -44.76
CA LYS A 3 -24.56 -3.44 -43.89
C LYS A 3 -25.01 -3.29 -42.44
N LYS A 4 -25.23 -4.42 -41.75
CA LYS A 4 -25.32 -4.46 -40.29
C LYS A 4 -23.98 -3.98 -39.73
N SER A 5 -23.92 -2.73 -39.26
CA SER A 5 -22.84 -2.27 -38.40
C SER A 5 -22.99 -2.99 -37.05
N GLY A 6 -22.25 -4.07 -36.86
CA GLY A 6 -22.11 -4.70 -35.55
C GLY A 6 -21.43 -3.70 -34.62
N THR A 7 -22.19 -3.01 -33.79
CA THR A 7 -21.69 -2.36 -32.58
C THR A 7 -21.16 -3.46 -31.68
N LYS A 8 -19.87 -3.82 -31.83
CA LYS A 8 -19.14 -4.54 -30.79
C LYS A 8 -19.21 -3.65 -29.56
N SER A 9 -19.98 -4.06 -28.55
CA SER A 9 -19.89 -3.49 -27.21
C SER A 9 -18.46 -3.73 -26.73
N SER A 10 -17.57 -2.77 -26.97
CA SER A 10 -16.17 -2.85 -26.60
C SER A 10 -16.04 -2.58 -25.11
N THR A 11 -16.50 -3.50 -24.27
CA THR A 11 -16.30 -3.40 -22.82
C THR A 11 -14.81 -3.62 -22.52
N ILE A 12 -14.21 -2.78 -21.68
CA ILE A 12 -12.84 -3.03 -21.19
C ILE A 12 -12.81 -4.40 -20.50
N GLN A 13 -11.91 -5.26 -20.95
CA GLN A 13 -11.67 -6.56 -20.33
C GLN A 13 -10.30 -6.57 -19.67
N VAL A 14 -10.29 -7.03 -18.41
CA VAL A 14 -9.07 -7.35 -17.69
C VAL A 14 -8.97 -8.86 -17.52
N LYS A 15 -7.78 -9.41 -17.77
CA LYS A 15 -7.49 -10.85 -17.67
C LYS A 15 -6.59 -11.07 -16.46
N GLN A 16 -7.03 -11.95 -15.57
CA GLN A 16 -6.18 -12.46 -14.52
C GLN A 16 -5.07 -13.33 -15.14
N THR A 17 -3.87 -13.20 -14.61
CA THR A 17 -2.73 -14.06 -14.97
C THR A 17 -2.08 -14.59 -13.69
N GLU A 18 -1.05 -15.44 -13.82
CA GLU A 18 -0.27 -15.93 -12.67
C GLU A 18 0.55 -14.82 -11.98
N ASP A 19 0.80 -13.71 -12.67
CA ASP A 19 1.75 -12.68 -12.24
C ASP A 19 1.16 -11.28 -12.40
N GLY A 20 -0.10 -11.10 -12.00
CA GLY A 20 -0.78 -9.80 -12.04
C GLY A 20 -1.91 -9.74 -13.06
N LEU A 21 -2.36 -8.52 -13.33
CA LEU A 21 -3.53 -8.26 -14.17
C LEU A 21 -3.09 -7.74 -15.54
N HIS A 22 -3.70 -8.24 -16.61
CA HIS A 22 -3.42 -7.81 -17.97
C HIS A 22 -4.64 -7.06 -18.54
N LEU A 23 -4.42 -5.88 -19.11
CA LEU A 23 -5.46 -5.21 -19.89
C LEU A 23 -5.54 -5.87 -21.27
N ALA A 24 -6.68 -6.50 -21.57
CA ALA A 24 -6.86 -7.28 -22.79
C ALA A 24 -6.56 -6.45 -24.06
N ASP A 25 -5.98 -7.12 -25.05
CA ASP A 25 -5.60 -6.53 -26.34
C ASP A 25 -4.63 -5.34 -26.21
N SER A 26 -3.84 -5.27 -25.13
CA SER A 26 -2.84 -4.22 -24.94
C SER A 26 -1.52 -4.78 -24.42
N ILE A 27 -0.48 -3.96 -24.40
CA ILE A 27 0.81 -4.29 -23.77
C ILE A 27 0.83 -4.06 -22.26
N LEU A 28 -0.24 -3.49 -21.69
CA LEU A 28 -0.27 -2.97 -20.32
C LEU A 28 -0.63 -4.06 -19.31
N TRP A 29 0.24 -4.22 -18.33
CA TRP A 29 0.07 -5.04 -17.15
C TRP A 29 -0.04 -4.15 -15.90
N PHE A 30 -0.62 -4.68 -14.84
CA PHE A 30 -0.74 -4.01 -13.55
C PHE A 30 -0.13 -4.87 -12.44
N ASP A 31 0.81 -4.27 -11.72
CA ASP A 31 1.61 -4.85 -10.62
C ASP A 31 2.30 -6.20 -10.95
N ALA A 32 2.49 -6.49 -12.24
CA ALA A 32 3.22 -7.67 -12.70
C ALA A 32 4.71 -7.58 -12.40
N GLN A 33 5.29 -8.70 -11.94
CA GLN A 33 6.68 -8.74 -11.45
C GLN A 33 7.65 -9.34 -12.47
N ALA A 34 7.25 -10.32 -13.26
CA ALA A 34 8.12 -11.07 -14.17
C ALA A 34 7.57 -11.17 -15.61
N ASN A 35 6.26 -11.12 -15.79
CA ASN A 35 5.56 -11.31 -17.04
C ASN A 35 5.08 -9.97 -17.63
N GLY A 36 5.05 -9.92 -18.95
CA GLY A 36 4.61 -8.75 -19.71
C GLY A 36 5.75 -7.83 -20.15
N GLU A 37 5.41 -6.94 -21.10
CA GLU A 37 6.36 -6.00 -21.70
C GLU A 37 6.41 -4.67 -20.94
N LEU A 38 5.25 -4.24 -20.41
CA LEU A 38 5.07 -2.97 -19.71
C LEU A 38 4.12 -3.15 -18.53
N SER A 39 4.61 -2.93 -17.31
CA SER A 39 3.81 -3.07 -16.08
C SER A 39 3.69 -1.75 -15.31
N PHE A 40 2.49 -1.40 -14.88
CA PHE A 40 2.30 -0.31 -13.91
C PHE A 40 2.55 -0.79 -12.49
N ILE A 41 3.39 -0.08 -11.74
CA ILE A 41 3.68 -0.37 -10.33
C ILE A 41 2.93 0.62 -9.43
N SER A 42 1.94 0.11 -8.68
CA SER A 42 1.04 0.92 -7.88
C SER A 42 1.67 1.44 -6.60
N THR A 43 2.53 0.65 -5.94
CA THR A 43 3.25 1.05 -4.72
C THR A 43 4.65 0.46 -4.65
N PRO A 44 5.60 1.11 -3.94
CA PRO A 44 6.96 0.59 -3.74
C PRO A 44 7.05 -0.28 -2.47
N ASP A 45 6.32 -1.39 -2.41
CA ASP A 45 6.36 -2.26 -1.23
C ASP A 45 7.64 -3.13 -1.17
N LEU A 46 7.83 -3.78 -0.02
CA LEU A 46 8.98 -4.65 0.22
C LEU A 46 9.00 -5.89 -0.67
N GLU A 47 7.88 -6.33 -1.22
CA GLU A 47 7.80 -7.57 -2.02
C GLU A 47 7.99 -7.27 -3.51
N SER A 48 7.71 -6.03 -3.92
CA SER A 48 7.78 -5.50 -5.28
C SER A 48 9.20 -5.53 -5.83
N ASN A 49 9.50 -6.51 -6.67
CA ASN A 49 10.76 -6.63 -7.39
C ASN A 49 10.48 -6.81 -8.89
N PRO A 50 10.03 -5.75 -9.57
CA PRO A 50 9.69 -5.83 -10.98
C PRO A 50 10.94 -6.11 -11.82
N LYS A 51 10.93 -7.27 -12.45
CA LYS A 51 11.89 -7.76 -13.45
C LYS A 51 11.36 -7.66 -14.88
N VAL A 52 10.18 -7.08 -15.05
CA VAL A 52 9.62 -6.78 -16.38
C VAL A 52 10.54 -5.82 -17.14
N PRO A 53 10.54 -5.85 -18.48
CA PRO A 53 11.44 -5.02 -19.29
C PRO A 53 11.28 -3.52 -19.07
N GLN A 54 10.05 -3.07 -18.78
CA GLN A 54 9.73 -1.68 -18.53
C GLN A 54 8.58 -1.52 -17.53
N VAL A 55 8.66 -0.51 -16.66
CA VAL A 55 7.58 -0.17 -15.72
C VAL A 55 7.08 1.25 -15.89
N ILE A 56 5.80 1.49 -15.63
CA ILE A 56 5.23 2.82 -15.38
C ILE A 56 5.19 3.02 -13.87
N ALA A 57 5.80 4.09 -13.37
CA ALA A 57 5.80 4.39 -11.94
C ALA A 57 5.98 5.90 -11.70
N THR A 58 5.70 6.35 -10.48
CA THR A 58 6.07 7.69 -10.02
C THR A 58 7.57 7.76 -9.74
N ALA A 59 8.13 8.98 -9.71
CA ALA A 59 9.54 9.19 -9.40
C ALA A 59 9.88 8.68 -7.99
N GLU A 60 8.96 8.90 -7.05
CA GLU A 60 9.08 8.50 -5.66
C GLU A 60 9.04 6.97 -5.50
N THR A 61 8.18 6.27 -6.24
CA THR A 61 8.17 4.80 -6.28
C THR A 61 9.52 4.26 -6.74
N VAL A 62 10.10 4.81 -7.82
CA VAL A 62 11.42 4.40 -8.32
C VAL A 62 12.49 4.61 -7.25
N ARG A 63 12.53 5.79 -6.60
CA ARG A 63 13.52 6.10 -5.57
C ARG A 63 13.41 5.21 -4.33
N ILE A 64 12.20 4.82 -3.93
CA ILE A 64 12.01 3.87 -2.81
C ILE A 64 12.47 2.47 -3.21
N LEU A 65 12.15 2.00 -4.43
CA LEU A 65 12.67 0.73 -4.95
C LEU A 65 14.21 0.72 -5.00
N GLU A 66 14.83 1.83 -5.40
CA GLU A 66 16.30 1.98 -5.39
C GLU A 66 16.88 1.92 -3.97
N ALA A 67 16.18 2.42 -2.96
CA ALA A 67 16.58 2.28 -1.56
C ALA A 67 16.59 0.81 -1.11
N PHE A 68 15.75 -0.04 -1.73
CA PHE A 68 15.77 -1.50 -1.60
C PHE A 68 16.75 -2.20 -2.56
N ARG A 69 17.62 -1.44 -3.25
CA ARG A 69 18.58 -1.92 -4.26
C ARG A 69 17.91 -2.55 -5.49
N ARG A 70 16.69 -2.13 -5.81
CA ARG A 70 15.96 -2.52 -7.01
C ARG A 70 15.98 -1.36 -7.99
N LYS A 71 16.42 -1.61 -9.22
CA LYS A 71 16.56 -0.57 -10.26
C LYS A 71 15.71 -0.94 -11.46
N PRO A 72 14.39 -0.72 -11.41
CA PRO A 72 13.55 -1.01 -12.56
C PRO A 72 13.85 -0.03 -13.70
N ASN A 73 13.71 -0.50 -14.94
CA ASN A 73 13.71 0.37 -16.11
C ASN A 73 12.35 1.11 -16.18
N ALA A 74 12.29 2.32 -15.64
CA ALA A 74 11.03 3.02 -15.39
C ALA A 74 10.75 4.17 -16.37
N LEU A 75 9.55 4.15 -16.95
CA LEU A 75 8.87 5.33 -17.47
C LEU A 75 8.31 6.11 -16.28
N VAL A 76 9.03 7.13 -15.86
CA VAL A 76 8.63 7.99 -14.74
C VAL A 76 7.51 8.92 -15.18
N CYS A 77 6.34 8.81 -14.53
CA CYS A 77 5.16 9.61 -14.83
C CYS A 77 4.75 10.45 -13.61
N GLN A 78 4.23 11.65 -13.87
CA GLN A 78 3.75 12.57 -12.83
C GLN A 78 2.28 12.33 -12.54
N TYR A 79 1.88 12.51 -11.29
CA TYR A 79 0.47 12.59 -10.93
C TYR A 79 -0.25 13.66 -11.75
N ASN A 80 -1.50 13.37 -12.10
CA ASN A 80 -2.42 14.30 -12.78
C ASN A 80 -1.90 14.86 -14.11
N ARG A 81 -0.95 14.17 -14.74
CA ARG A 81 -0.42 14.53 -16.04
C ARG A 81 -0.72 13.41 -17.04
N PRO A 82 -1.74 13.57 -17.89
CA PRO A 82 -2.06 12.56 -18.89
C PRO A 82 -0.90 12.31 -19.85
N PHE A 83 -0.72 11.05 -20.24
CA PHE A 83 0.27 10.60 -21.21
C PHE A 83 -0.31 9.47 -22.06
N SER A 84 0.35 9.13 -23.18
CA SER A 84 -0.15 8.11 -24.10
C SER A 84 0.94 7.12 -24.50
N ILE A 85 0.58 5.85 -24.59
CA ILE A 85 1.41 4.78 -25.15
C ILE A 85 0.55 4.01 -26.15
N GLY A 86 0.83 4.18 -27.44
CA GLY A 86 -0.06 3.71 -28.51
C GLY A 86 -1.47 4.26 -28.34
N ARG A 87 -2.46 3.36 -28.26
CA ARG A 87 -3.88 3.70 -28.05
C ARG A 87 -4.30 3.90 -26.59
N LEU A 88 -3.38 3.70 -25.64
CA LEU A 88 -3.67 3.82 -24.21
C LEU A 88 -3.45 5.27 -23.79
N ARG A 89 -4.50 5.98 -23.39
CA ARG A 89 -4.36 7.28 -22.71
C ARG A 89 -4.43 7.05 -21.21
N MET A 90 -3.40 7.46 -20.50
CA MET A 90 -3.18 7.09 -19.11
C MET A 90 -2.91 8.31 -18.24
N GLU A 91 -3.24 8.19 -16.96
CA GLU A 91 -3.00 9.22 -15.96
C GLU A 91 -2.79 8.56 -14.59
N LEU A 92 -1.74 8.98 -13.86
CA LEU A 92 -1.53 8.55 -12.49
C LEU A 92 -2.30 9.45 -11.52
N LEU A 93 -3.02 8.83 -10.59
CA LEU A 93 -3.73 9.52 -9.51
C LEU A 93 -3.08 9.15 -8.17
N PRO A 94 -2.85 10.09 -7.25
CA PRO A 94 -2.34 9.77 -5.93
C PRO A 94 -3.25 8.78 -5.20
N SER A 95 -2.67 7.72 -4.62
CA SER A 95 -3.46 6.72 -3.88
C SER A 95 -3.70 7.06 -2.41
N GLY A 96 -2.90 7.97 -1.84
CA GLY A 96 -2.91 8.28 -0.41
C GLY A 96 -2.24 7.23 0.49
N CYS A 97 -1.93 6.03 -0.03
CA CYS A 97 -1.44 4.90 0.76
C CYS A 97 0.00 5.11 1.27
N VAL A 98 0.93 5.41 0.35
CA VAL A 98 2.36 5.65 0.64
C VAL A 98 2.91 6.70 -0.33
N LEU A 99 4.13 7.21 -0.07
CA LEU A 99 4.78 8.15 -0.99
C LEU A 99 5.05 7.44 -2.33
N GLY A 100 4.70 8.10 -3.43
CA GLY A 100 4.79 7.51 -4.76
C GLY A 100 3.65 6.57 -5.12
N GLY A 101 2.85 6.15 -4.14
CA GLY A 101 1.67 5.32 -4.34
C GLY A 101 0.69 5.95 -5.31
N ALA A 102 0.22 5.17 -6.29
CA ALA A 102 -0.62 5.65 -7.36
C ALA A 102 -1.70 4.64 -7.76
N SER A 103 -2.83 5.17 -8.22
CA SER A 103 -3.78 4.46 -9.07
C SER A 103 -3.53 4.83 -10.53
N LEU A 104 -3.80 3.91 -11.45
CA LEU A 104 -3.68 4.14 -12.88
C LEU A 104 -5.07 4.25 -13.50
N TYR A 105 -5.36 5.43 -14.05
CA TYR A 105 -6.55 5.67 -14.86
C TYR A 105 -6.19 5.47 -16.34
N VAL A 106 -6.97 4.65 -17.04
CA VAL A 106 -6.75 4.27 -18.44
C VAL A 106 -8.00 4.55 -19.25
N GLU A 107 -7.86 5.32 -20.33
CA GLU A 107 -8.87 5.51 -21.37
C GLU A 107 -8.45 4.78 -22.64
N VAL A 108 -9.39 4.03 -23.21
CA VAL A 108 -9.30 3.38 -24.53
C VAL A 108 -10.65 3.53 -25.23
N ASP A 109 -10.72 3.21 -26.52
CA ASP A 109 -11.99 3.28 -27.30
C ASP A 109 -13.15 2.52 -26.63
N GLY A 110 -12.84 1.49 -25.84
CA GLY A 110 -13.79 0.70 -25.06
C GLY A 110 -14.25 1.28 -23.72
N GLY A 111 -13.68 2.39 -23.26
CA GLY A 111 -14.12 3.07 -22.04
C GLY A 111 -12.99 3.53 -21.14
N ARG A 112 -13.29 3.57 -19.84
CA ARG A 112 -12.40 4.10 -18.79
C ARG A 112 -12.26 3.07 -17.69
N LEU A 113 -11.02 2.72 -17.35
CA LEU A 113 -10.69 1.85 -16.24
C LEU A 113 -9.89 2.62 -15.19
N LEU A 114 -10.21 2.39 -13.91
CA LEU A 114 -9.39 2.84 -12.79
C LEU A 114 -8.84 1.61 -12.07
N TYR A 115 -7.52 1.40 -12.15
CA TYR A 115 -6.79 0.40 -11.39
C TYR A 115 -6.29 1.02 -10.08
N ALA A 116 -6.88 0.63 -8.96
CA ALA A 116 -6.65 1.25 -7.66
C ALA A 116 -6.57 0.19 -6.52
N PRO A 117 -5.58 -0.72 -6.57
CA PRO A 117 -5.48 -1.81 -5.59
C PRO A 117 -5.21 -1.31 -4.18
N ASN A 118 -4.43 -0.23 -4.06
CA ASN A 118 -4.01 0.36 -2.80
C ASN A 118 -4.57 1.77 -2.72
N LEU A 119 -5.48 2.04 -1.78
CA LEU A 119 -6.05 3.37 -1.56
C LEU A 119 -6.12 3.64 -0.06
N GLN A 120 -5.84 4.87 0.36
CA GLN A 120 -6.03 5.31 1.74
C GLN A 120 -6.90 6.57 1.74
N PRO A 121 -8.21 6.43 2.00
CA PRO A 121 -9.16 7.55 1.98
C PRO A 121 -8.88 8.58 3.06
N GLN A 122 -8.39 8.14 4.22
CA GLN A 122 -8.10 9.03 5.34
C GLN A 122 -6.81 9.80 5.10
N ARG A 123 -6.81 11.09 5.43
CA ARG A 123 -5.65 11.96 5.19
C ARG A 123 -4.43 11.52 6.01
N VAL A 124 -3.31 11.29 5.32
CA VAL A 124 -2.01 11.00 5.92
C VAL A 124 -1.06 12.18 5.67
N PRO A 125 -0.46 12.80 6.72
CA PRO A 125 0.34 14.02 6.55
C PRO A 125 1.61 13.89 5.72
N THR A 126 2.12 12.67 5.53
CA THR A 126 3.43 12.40 4.90
C THR A 126 3.33 12.12 3.40
N VAL A 127 2.12 12.13 2.82
CA VAL A 127 1.85 11.75 1.43
C VAL A 127 0.74 12.62 0.82
N ARG A 128 0.59 12.56 -0.51
CA ARG A 128 -0.50 13.25 -1.22
C ARG A 128 -1.84 12.58 -0.90
N GLN A 129 -2.90 13.37 -0.75
CA GLN A 129 -4.25 12.84 -0.53
C GLN A 129 -4.71 12.00 -1.72
N MET A 130 -5.41 10.90 -1.42
CA MET A 130 -6.04 10.04 -2.42
C MET A 130 -6.92 10.84 -3.38
N GLN A 131 -6.86 10.50 -4.66
CA GLN A 131 -7.75 11.05 -5.68
C GLN A 131 -8.45 9.92 -6.45
N LEU A 132 -9.71 10.18 -6.83
CA LEU A 132 -10.52 9.27 -7.62
C LEU A 132 -11.02 9.97 -8.88
N LYS A 133 -11.34 9.18 -9.90
CA LYS A 133 -11.92 9.65 -11.16
C LYS A 133 -13.05 8.72 -11.58
N LYS A 134 -14.09 9.28 -12.20
CA LYS A 134 -15.20 8.48 -12.73
C LYS A 134 -14.69 7.51 -13.80
N ALA A 135 -15.02 6.23 -13.67
CA ALA A 135 -14.59 5.18 -14.59
C ALA A 135 -15.74 4.19 -14.83
N HIS A 136 -15.72 3.48 -15.96
CA HIS A 136 -16.72 2.43 -16.24
C HIS A 136 -16.35 1.11 -15.55
N THR A 137 -15.05 0.84 -15.42
CA THR A 137 -14.49 -0.33 -14.75
C THR A 137 -13.59 0.12 -13.62
N LEU A 138 -13.76 -0.46 -12.43
CA LEU A 138 -12.95 -0.18 -11.25
C LEU A 138 -12.29 -1.47 -10.77
N VAL A 139 -11.00 -1.44 -10.48
CA VAL A 139 -10.26 -2.58 -9.91
C VAL A 139 -9.77 -2.21 -8.52
N LEU A 140 -10.14 -2.99 -7.50
CA LEU A 140 -9.80 -2.77 -6.08
C LEU A 140 -9.21 -4.04 -5.46
N ALA A 141 -8.39 -3.89 -4.42
CA ALA A 141 -7.81 -5.02 -3.68
C ALA A 141 -7.97 -4.81 -2.16
N PRO A 142 -9.06 -5.31 -1.54
CA PRO A 142 -9.26 -5.19 -0.11
C PRO A 142 -8.23 -6.02 0.67
N THR A 143 -7.74 -5.49 1.79
CA THR A 143 -6.74 -6.15 2.63
C THR A 143 -7.34 -6.82 3.87
N GLN A 144 -8.60 -6.56 4.19
CA GLN A 144 -9.32 -7.17 5.32
C GLN A 144 -10.23 -8.28 4.85
N ALA A 145 -10.34 -9.35 5.65
CA ALA A 145 -11.16 -10.51 5.30
C ALA A 145 -12.66 -10.20 5.26
N ASP A 146 -13.13 -9.34 6.16
CA ASP A 146 -14.55 -9.06 6.34
C ASP A 146 -14.97 -7.75 5.65
N PRO A 147 -15.83 -7.80 4.61
CA PRO A 147 -16.31 -6.60 3.90
C PRO A 147 -17.20 -5.67 4.73
N ASN A 148 -17.65 -6.10 5.91
CA ASN A 148 -18.48 -5.29 6.81
C ASN A 148 -17.69 -4.74 8.00
N LEU A 149 -16.41 -5.12 8.12
CA LEU A 149 -15.54 -4.66 9.19
C LEU A 149 -15.03 -3.26 8.90
N ALA A 150 -15.28 -2.36 9.85
CA ALA A 150 -14.62 -1.07 9.91
C ALA A 150 -13.28 -1.22 10.65
N LEU A 151 -12.21 -0.69 10.07
CA LEU A 151 -10.93 -0.62 10.77
C LEU A 151 -11.02 0.36 11.94
N PRO A 152 -10.19 0.18 12.99
CA PRO A 152 -10.10 1.14 14.06
C PRO A 152 -9.79 2.54 13.51
N ASN A 153 -10.39 3.55 14.12
CA ASN A 153 -10.17 4.93 13.70
C ASN A 153 -8.67 5.29 13.81
N ARG A 154 -8.06 5.68 12.68
CA ARG A 154 -6.61 5.94 12.61
C ARG A 154 -6.14 7.02 13.57
N LYS A 155 -6.97 8.04 13.85
CA LYS A 155 -6.62 9.06 14.85
C LYS A 155 -6.57 8.44 16.25
N ARG A 156 -7.60 7.68 16.64
CA ARG A 156 -7.63 7.00 17.94
C ARG A 156 -6.47 6.01 18.13
N GLU A 157 -6.10 5.26 17.08
CA GLU A 157 -4.95 4.35 17.16
C GLU A 157 -3.62 5.09 17.31
N LYS A 158 -3.45 6.24 16.63
CA LYS A 158 -2.28 7.10 16.82
C LYS A 158 -2.23 7.73 18.20
N ASP A 159 -3.38 8.19 18.70
CA ASP A 159 -3.49 8.75 20.05
C ASP A 159 -3.14 7.66 21.10
N ARG A 160 -3.67 6.44 20.96
CA ARG A 160 -3.33 5.30 21.84
C ARG A 160 -1.83 4.98 21.79
N LEU A 161 -1.25 4.89 20.58
CA LEU A 161 0.19 4.62 20.42
C LEU A 161 1.02 5.71 21.10
N LEU A 162 0.68 6.98 20.89
CA LEU A 162 1.37 8.11 21.48
C LEU A 162 1.29 8.08 23.01
N GLU A 163 0.09 7.88 23.57
CA GLU A 163 -0.13 7.78 25.02
C GLU A 163 0.68 6.64 25.64
N THR A 164 0.66 5.45 25.03
CA THR A 164 1.46 4.30 25.47
C THR A 164 2.95 4.64 25.47
N VAL A 165 3.45 5.22 24.38
CA VAL A 165 4.88 5.58 24.25
C VAL A 165 5.27 6.68 25.24
N GLN A 166 4.46 7.73 25.40
CA GLN A 166 4.71 8.80 26.36
C GLN A 166 4.74 8.29 27.79
N SER A 167 3.81 7.39 28.14
CA SER A 167 3.79 6.74 29.44
C SER A 167 5.07 5.96 29.70
N MET A 168 5.54 5.15 28.74
CA MET A 168 6.80 4.41 28.87
C MET A 168 8.00 5.35 29.03
N VAL A 169 8.10 6.37 28.17
CA VAL A 169 9.22 7.32 28.17
C VAL A 169 9.28 8.11 29.48
N LYS A 170 8.13 8.51 30.04
CA LYS A 170 8.04 9.19 31.35
C LYS A 170 8.62 8.34 32.49
N HIS A 171 8.54 7.02 32.38
CA HIS A 171 9.13 6.08 33.34
C HIS A 171 10.56 5.64 32.96
N GLY A 172 11.21 6.31 32.01
CA GLY A 172 12.57 6.01 31.57
C GLY A 172 12.69 4.78 30.67
N VAL A 173 11.57 4.24 30.17
CA VAL A 173 11.51 3.06 29.31
C VAL A 173 11.29 3.49 27.87
N TYR A 174 12.14 3.03 26.95
CA TYR A 174 12.10 3.43 25.54
C TYR A 174 11.81 2.21 24.67
N PRO A 175 10.58 2.08 24.14
CA PRO A 175 10.18 0.88 23.42
C PRO A 175 10.82 0.74 22.04
N ILE A 176 10.80 -0.49 21.54
CA ILE A 176 11.04 -0.83 20.15
C ILE A 176 9.69 -0.97 19.46
N ILE A 177 9.53 -0.32 18.31
CA ILE A 177 8.32 -0.39 17.50
C ILE A 177 8.61 -1.19 16.23
N LEU A 178 7.92 -2.32 16.06
CA LEU A 178 7.91 -3.10 14.83
C LEU A 178 6.83 -2.58 13.90
N CYS A 179 7.20 -2.20 12.67
CA CYS A 179 6.26 -1.61 11.71
C CYS A 179 6.72 -1.81 10.25
N ASP A 180 5.85 -1.54 9.30
CA ASP A 180 6.22 -1.49 7.88
C ASP A 180 7.21 -0.36 7.60
N PRO A 181 8.30 -0.63 6.86
CA PRO A 181 9.35 0.37 6.64
C PRO A 181 8.93 1.50 5.68
N VAL A 182 7.87 1.31 4.90
CA VAL A 182 7.30 2.28 3.95
C VAL A 182 5.90 2.67 4.42
N GLY A 183 5.60 3.98 4.45
CA GLY A 183 4.34 4.51 4.96
C GLY A 183 4.30 4.61 6.48
N THR A 184 4.11 3.46 7.13
CA THR A 184 3.84 3.36 8.58
C THR A 184 4.98 3.92 9.42
N ALA A 185 6.22 3.51 9.15
CA ALA A 185 7.39 4.01 9.88
C ALA A 185 7.56 5.54 9.77
N GLN A 186 7.26 6.13 8.61
CA GLN A 186 7.33 7.57 8.39
C GLN A 186 6.25 8.31 9.19
N GLU A 187 5.02 7.77 9.23
CA GLU A 187 3.93 8.35 10.01
C GLU A 187 4.21 8.28 11.52
N ILE A 188 4.74 7.16 12.02
CA ILE A 188 5.13 7.03 13.43
C ILE A 188 6.30 7.96 13.77
N THR A 189 7.33 8.03 12.91
CA THR A 189 8.47 8.93 13.13
C THR A 189 7.97 10.37 13.26
N LYS A 190 7.08 10.80 12.36
CA LYS A 190 6.47 12.12 12.42
C LYS A 190 5.65 12.32 13.70
N LEU A 191 4.77 11.38 14.03
CA LEU A 191 3.92 11.46 15.22
C LEU A 191 4.74 11.66 16.49
N LEU A 192 5.80 10.86 16.67
CA LEU A 192 6.62 10.91 17.88
C LEU A 192 7.47 12.19 17.93
N THR A 193 8.05 12.60 16.80
CA THR A 193 8.90 13.80 16.75
C THR A 193 8.11 15.10 16.85
N ASP A 194 6.88 15.15 16.34
CA ASP A 194 5.96 16.27 16.56
C ASP A 194 5.62 16.46 18.06
N HIS A 195 5.82 15.41 18.89
CA HIS A 195 5.66 15.44 20.36
C HIS A 195 7.00 15.39 21.11
N GLU A 196 8.09 15.77 20.44
CA GLU A 196 9.43 15.89 21.03
C GLU A 196 10.00 14.57 21.60
N ILE A 197 9.46 13.42 21.19
CA ILE A 197 9.95 12.11 21.59
C ILE A 197 11.15 11.73 20.70
N PRO A 198 12.35 11.48 21.27
CA PRO A 198 13.52 11.13 20.47
C PRO A 198 13.37 9.79 19.74
N VAL A 199 13.60 9.79 18.42
CA VAL A 199 13.45 8.62 17.57
C VAL A 199 14.80 8.13 17.00
N ALA A 200 15.00 6.81 17.06
CA ALA A 200 16.01 6.10 16.29
C ALA A 200 15.32 5.17 15.28
N VAL A 201 15.85 5.04 14.07
CA VAL A 201 15.25 4.19 13.03
C VAL A 201 16.28 3.26 12.41
N HIS A 202 15.86 2.05 12.04
CA HIS A 202 16.67 1.11 11.28
C HIS A 202 17.21 1.73 9.97
N ASP A 203 18.34 1.24 9.45
CA ASP A 203 19.01 1.80 8.25
C ASP A 203 18.10 1.85 7.02
N VAL A 204 17.29 0.80 6.81
CA VAL A 204 16.29 0.77 5.73
C VAL A 204 15.27 1.90 5.87
N ILE A 205 14.73 2.11 7.08
CA ILE A 205 13.78 3.20 7.35
C ILE A 205 14.47 4.56 7.18
N ALA A 206 15.72 4.70 7.62
CA ALA A 206 16.48 5.93 7.44
C ALA A 206 16.66 6.31 5.96
N LYS A 207 16.89 5.33 5.08
CA LYS A 207 16.98 5.55 3.63
C LYS A 207 15.64 5.97 3.04
N ILE A 208 14.54 5.34 3.44
CA ILE A 208 13.20 5.66 2.96
C ILE A 208 12.76 7.04 3.46
N ASN A 209 12.99 7.36 4.75
CA ASN A 209 12.75 8.68 5.32
C ASN A 209 13.45 9.76 4.49
N LYS A 210 14.70 9.51 4.05
CA LYS A 210 15.43 10.46 3.20
C LYS A 210 14.74 10.69 1.86
N VAL A 211 14.18 9.64 1.23
CA VAL A 211 13.38 9.79 0.01
C VAL A 211 12.12 10.62 0.24
N TYR A 212 11.45 10.43 1.39
CA TYR A 212 10.30 11.25 1.79
C TYR A 212 10.68 12.72 1.97
N GLU A 213 11.77 13.01 2.67
CA GLU A 213 12.29 14.36 2.88
C GLU A 213 12.68 15.04 1.56
N ASP A 214 13.38 14.33 0.68
CA ASP A 214 13.77 14.83 -0.65
C ASP A 214 12.56 15.08 -1.57
N SER A 215 11.42 14.46 -1.25
CA SER A 215 10.13 14.67 -1.94
C SER A 215 9.24 15.72 -1.25
N GLY A 216 9.76 16.39 -0.21
CA GLY A 216 9.11 17.50 0.49
C GLY A 216 8.32 17.13 1.75
N SER A 217 8.30 15.85 2.14
CA SER A 217 7.58 15.40 3.35
C SER A 217 8.36 15.72 4.63
N LYS A 218 7.71 16.36 5.59
CA LYS A 218 8.31 16.73 6.89
C LYS A 218 8.19 15.57 7.89
N ILE A 219 9.18 14.68 7.91
CA ILE A 219 9.22 13.51 8.80
C ILE A 219 9.65 13.86 10.24
N GLY A 220 10.42 14.94 10.42
CA GLY A 220 10.96 15.33 11.73
C GLY A 220 12.33 14.70 12.02
N PRO A 221 13.01 15.12 13.10
CA PRO A 221 14.37 14.67 13.40
C PRO A 221 14.43 13.21 13.84
N TYR A 222 15.29 12.41 13.23
CA TYR A 222 15.59 11.04 13.65
C TYR A 222 17.08 10.74 13.57
N THR A 223 17.51 9.69 14.28
CA THR A 223 18.88 9.17 14.19
C THR A 223 18.88 7.74 13.66
N ARG A 224 19.99 7.31 13.04
CA ARG A 224 20.13 5.90 12.66
C ARG A 224 20.33 5.05 13.90
N PHE A 225 19.59 3.95 13.98
CA PHE A 225 19.71 2.98 15.04
C PHE A 225 21.10 2.34 15.03
N THR A 226 21.74 2.39 16.20
CA THR A 226 22.94 1.62 16.51
C THR A 226 22.82 1.13 17.95
N ARG A 227 23.25 -0.09 18.24
CA ARG A 227 23.09 -0.69 19.57
C ARG A 227 23.72 0.15 20.68
N LYS A 228 24.83 0.83 20.36
CA LYS A 228 25.58 1.70 21.28
C LYS A 228 24.82 2.99 21.64
N TYR A 229 24.01 3.52 20.73
CA TYR A 229 23.35 4.83 20.87
C TYR A 229 21.81 4.76 20.90
N ALA A 230 21.26 3.57 21.16
CA ALA A 230 19.81 3.34 21.28
C ALA A 230 19.23 3.71 22.66
N LYS A 231 20.10 4.08 23.62
CA LYS A 231 19.64 4.50 24.96
C LYS A 231 18.81 5.78 24.82
N GLN A 232 17.68 5.82 25.52
CA GLN A 232 16.79 6.97 25.60
C GLN A 232 16.16 7.40 24.25
N LYS A 233 15.91 6.45 23.34
CA LYS A 233 15.20 6.71 22.08
C LYS A 233 14.23 5.59 21.75
N VAL A 234 13.03 5.97 21.31
CA VAL A 234 12.08 5.03 20.72
C VAL A 234 12.67 4.53 19.40
N THR A 235 12.75 3.21 19.24
CA THR A 235 13.45 2.62 18.09
C THR A 235 12.47 1.97 17.12
N LEU A 236 12.40 2.46 15.88
CA LEU A 236 11.59 1.85 14.83
C LEU A 236 12.39 0.83 14.03
N ILE A 237 11.80 -0.35 13.87
CA ILE A 237 12.41 -1.53 13.31
C ILE A 237 11.43 -2.18 12.30
N PRO A 238 11.86 -2.61 11.10
CA PRO A 238 10.99 -3.25 10.12
C PRO A 238 10.42 -4.59 10.62
N ILE A 239 9.13 -4.81 10.35
CA ILE A 239 8.38 -6.05 10.69
C ILE A 239 8.74 -7.26 9.81
N ARG A 240 9.15 -7.05 8.54
CA ARG A 240 9.44 -8.11 7.55
C ARG A 240 10.77 -7.89 6.79
N GLY A 241 11.35 -8.97 6.25
CA GLY A 241 12.35 -8.96 5.16
C GLY A 241 13.79 -8.52 5.46
N HIS A 242 14.04 -7.78 6.55
CA HIS A 242 15.39 -7.27 6.87
C HIS A 242 15.93 -7.63 8.25
N ILE A 243 15.05 -8.14 9.10
CA ILE A 243 15.40 -8.82 10.34
C ILE A 243 14.83 -10.21 10.15
N GLY A 244 15.64 -11.14 9.64
CA GLY A 244 15.29 -12.54 9.81
C GLY A 244 15.04 -12.80 11.29
N ASN A 245 14.16 -13.75 11.62
CA ASN A 245 13.79 -14.11 13.00
C ASN A 245 15.02 -14.25 13.94
N SER A 246 16.19 -14.58 13.40
CA SER A 246 17.49 -14.64 14.08
C SER A 246 18.09 -13.30 14.59
N ARG A 247 17.44 -12.15 14.36
CA ARG A 247 17.96 -10.83 14.78
C ARG A 247 17.08 -10.08 15.79
N VAL A 248 15.88 -10.56 16.09
CA VAL A 248 15.03 -9.98 17.15
C VAL A 248 15.67 -10.19 18.54
N SER A 249 16.35 -11.31 18.74
CA SER A 249 17.17 -11.58 19.94
C SER A 249 18.37 -10.63 20.08
N ASN A 250 18.82 -10.01 18.99
CA ASN A 250 19.94 -9.05 19.00
C ASN A 250 19.50 -7.61 19.31
N LEU A 251 18.20 -7.36 19.39
CA LEU A 251 17.68 -6.06 19.78
C LEU A 251 17.93 -5.80 21.28
N PRO A 252 18.06 -4.55 21.73
CA PRO A 252 18.14 -4.21 23.15
C PRO A 252 16.96 -4.77 23.95
N GLU A 253 17.19 -5.04 25.24
CA GLU A 253 16.12 -5.37 26.19
C GLU A 253 15.24 -4.13 26.40
N ALA A 254 14.04 -4.16 25.82
CA ALA A 254 13.04 -3.10 25.86
C ALA A 254 11.66 -3.70 25.52
N PRO A 255 10.55 -3.08 25.94
CA PRO A 255 9.22 -3.47 25.47
C PRO A 255 9.14 -3.38 23.94
N ILE A 256 8.48 -4.37 23.31
CA ILE A 256 8.23 -4.36 21.87
C ILE A 256 6.75 -4.02 21.64
N LEU A 257 6.51 -2.98 20.85
CA LEU A 257 5.20 -2.61 20.35
C LEU A 257 5.09 -3.04 18.89
N GLY A 258 3.96 -3.59 18.48
CA GLY A 258 3.68 -3.95 17.09
C GLY A 258 2.69 -2.99 16.45
N VAL A 259 3.03 -2.38 15.32
CA VAL A 259 2.10 -1.55 14.54
C VAL A 259 1.92 -2.18 13.17
N GLN A 260 0.70 -2.59 12.86
CA GLN A 260 0.36 -3.41 11.68
C GLN A 260 -0.73 -2.76 10.84
N GLY A 261 -0.79 -3.14 9.56
CA GLY A 261 -1.81 -2.64 8.63
C GLY A 261 -3.13 -3.43 8.65
N VAL A 262 -3.12 -4.63 9.23
CA VAL A 262 -4.24 -5.60 9.22
C VAL A 262 -4.56 -6.04 10.66
N LEU A 263 -5.85 -6.19 10.99
CA LEU A 263 -6.31 -6.46 12.35
C LEU A 263 -5.81 -7.80 12.92
N ASP A 264 -5.88 -8.87 12.12
CA ASP A 264 -5.57 -10.24 12.56
C ASP A 264 -4.16 -10.70 12.20
N GLU A 265 -3.30 -9.78 11.77
CA GLU A 265 -1.92 -10.13 11.45
C GLU A 265 -1.12 -10.39 12.73
N THR A 266 -0.43 -11.53 12.77
CA THR A 266 0.36 -11.94 13.92
C THR A 266 1.85 -11.70 13.68
N ILE A 267 2.42 -10.77 14.43
CA ILE A 267 3.87 -10.64 14.56
C ILE A 267 4.37 -11.80 15.42
N SER A 268 5.02 -12.78 14.79
CA SER A 268 5.75 -13.84 15.49
C SER A 268 7.22 -13.47 15.65
N LEU A 269 7.68 -13.38 16.91
CA LEU A 269 9.07 -13.07 17.27
C LEU A 269 9.86 -14.30 17.72
N GLY A 270 9.33 -15.49 17.42
CA GLY A 270 9.82 -16.76 17.97
C GLY A 270 9.57 -16.86 19.49
N SER A 271 10.23 -17.81 20.14
CA SER A 271 10.06 -18.09 21.57
C SER A 271 10.79 -17.11 22.51
N SER A 272 11.65 -16.25 21.98
CA SER A 272 12.57 -15.45 22.81
C SER A 272 11.98 -14.13 23.34
N ARG A 273 11.00 -13.54 22.64
CA ARG A 273 10.41 -12.24 22.99
C ARG A 273 8.94 -12.20 22.57
N GLN A 274 8.16 -11.38 23.26
CA GLN A 274 6.75 -11.16 22.95
C GLN A 274 6.48 -9.69 22.63
N VAL A 275 5.44 -9.47 21.83
CA VAL A 275 4.89 -8.13 21.59
C VAL A 275 4.04 -7.76 22.81
N ALA A 276 4.39 -6.66 23.47
CA ALA A 276 3.72 -6.19 24.68
C ALA A 276 2.35 -5.59 24.38
N GLU A 277 2.26 -4.80 23.30
CA GLU A 277 1.00 -4.19 22.85
C GLU A 277 0.98 -4.06 21.32
N ARG A 278 -0.22 -4.10 20.73
CA ARG A 278 -0.44 -4.01 19.29
C ARG A 278 -1.30 -2.81 18.94
N PHE A 279 -1.03 -2.24 17.77
CA PHE A 279 -1.74 -1.11 17.19
C PHE A 279 -2.03 -1.37 15.72
N VAL A 280 -3.13 -0.82 15.23
CA VAL A 280 -3.55 -0.97 13.84
C VAL A 280 -3.49 0.37 13.14
N LEU A 281 -2.55 0.52 12.21
CA LEU A 281 -2.41 1.72 11.39
C LEU A 281 -2.44 1.33 9.91
N GLY A 282 -3.62 0.89 9.44
CA GLY A 282 -3.85 0.43 8.08
C GLY A 282 -3.51 1.47 7.02
N THR A 283 -2.69 1.13 6.03
CA THR A 283 -2.40 1.99 4.85
C THR A 283 -3.36 1.74 3.69
N SER A 284 -4.39 0.91 3.89
CA SER A 284 -5.43 0.62 2.90
C SER A 284 -6.82 1.00 3.43
N PHE A 285 -7.81 0.92 2.55
CA PHE A 285 -9.23 1.12 2.83
C PHE A 285 -9.86 -0.12 3.49
N ASP A 286 -10.92 0.11 4.27
CA ASP A 286 -11.75 -0.96 4.84
C ASP A 286 -13.02 -1.26 4.01
N GLY A 287 -13.85 -2.18 4.48
CA GLY A 287 -15.06 -2.60 3.78
C GLY A 287 -16.07 -1.47 3.55
N PRO A 288 -16.48 -0.72 4.59
CA PRO A 288 -17.27 0.50 4.45
C PRO A 288 -16.67 1.53 3.49
N GLU A 289 -15.38 1.85 3.64
CA GLU A 289 -14.67 2.79 2.76
C GLU A 289 -14.63 2.31 1.30
N MET A 290 -14.55 0.99 1.07
CA MET A 290 -14.65 0.40 -0.28
C MET A 290 -15.99 0.74 -0.95
N ARG A 291 -17.10 0.70 -0.20
CA ARG A 291 -18.43 1.05 -0.71
C ARG A 291 -18.49 2.54 -1.08
N ASP A 292 -17.93 3.40 -0.24
CA ASP A 292 -17.82 4.83 -0.51
C ASP A 292 -16.99 5.11 -1.77
N ILE A 293 -15.88 4.40 -1.96
CA ILE A 293 -15.06 4.47 -3.18
C ILE A 293 -15.86 4.05 -4.41
N ILE A 294 -16.60 2.93 -4.35
CA ILE A 294 -17.45 2.46 -5.46
C ILE A 294 -18.50 3.52 -5.81
N THR A 295 -19.19 4.08 -4.81
CA THR A 295 -20.17 5.16 -5.02
C THR A 295 -19.53 6.41 -5.63
N ALA A 296 -18.36 6.82 -5.12
CA ALA A 296 -17.62 7.99 -5.60
C ALA A 296 -17.14 7.81 -7.06
N VAL A 297 -16.70 6.62 -7.46
CA VAL A 297 -16.26 6.33 -8.84
C VAL A 297 -17.46 6.11 -9.77
N GLY A 298 -18.57 5.58 -9.29
CA GLY A 298 -19.76 5.23 -10.08
C GLY A 298 -19.49 4.27 -11.26
N PRO A 299 -18.81 3.12 -11.05
CA PRO A 299 -18.51 2.18 -12.11
C PRO A 299 -19.73 1.35 -12.52
N LYS A 300 -19.68 0.79 -13.74
CA LYS A 300 -20.62 -0.25 -14.21
C LYS A 300 -20.18 -1.62 -13.73
N GLU A 301 -18.87 -1.85 -13.66
CA GLU A 301 -18.28 -3.10 -13.20
C GLU A 301 -17.14 -2.84 -12.21
N VAL A 302 -17.08 -3.64 -11.14
CA VAL A 302 -16.00 -3.66 -10.15
C VAL A 302 -15.32 -5.02 -10.21
N TYR A 303 -14.01 -5.02 -10.35
CA TYR A 303 -13.18 -6.20 -10.15
C TYR A 303 -12.53 -6.13 -8.78
N VAL A 304 -12.69 -7.18 -7.99
CA VAL A 304 -12.06 -7.29 -6.66
C VAL A 304 -10.93 -8.31 -6.76
N MET A 305 -9.73 -7.93 -6.32
CA MET A 305 -8.54 -8.77 -6.37
C MET A 305 -8.11 -9.23 -4.97
N GLY A 306 -7.26 -10.26 -4.94
CA GLY A 306 -6.63 -10.76 -3.73
C GLY A 306 -7.44 -11.86 -3.04
N GLN A 307 -6.90 -12.35 -1.92
CA GLN A 307 -7.40 -13.54 -1.22
C GLN A 307 -8.87 -13.46 -0.75
N PHE A 308 -9.41 -12.24 -0.62
CA PHE A 308 -10.79 -12.02 -0.16
C PHE A 308 -11.78 -11.70 -1.28
N ALA A 309 -11.34 -11.72 -2.55
CA ALA A 309 -12.13 -11.31 -3.70
C ALA A 309 -13.51 -11.98 -3.77
N LYS A 310 -13.59 -13.30 -3.54
CA LYS A 310 -14.86 -14.06 -3.53
C LYS A 310 -15.84 -13.55 -2.47
N ARG A 311 -15.36 -13.32 -1.26
CA ARG A 311 -16.20 -12.88 -0.13
C ARG A 311 -16.75 -11.48 -0.38
N TYR A 312 -15.92 -10.56 -0.87
CA TYR A 312 -16.37 -9.23 -1.26
C TYR A 312 -17.35 -9.26 -2.43
N ALA A 313 -17.11 -10.09 -3.46
CA ALA A 313 -18.03 -10.20 -4.58
C ALA A 313 -19.42 -10.72 -4.16
N ALA A 314 -19.46 -11.69 -3.24
CA ALA A 314 -20.72 -12.20 -2.69
C ALA A 314 -21.46 -11.13 -1.88
N GLU A 315 -20.76 -10.44 -0.98
CA GLU A 315 -21.35 -9.43 -0.10
C GLU A 315 -21.81 -8.17 -0.86
N LEU A 316 -21.11 -7.81 -1.93
CA LEU A 316 -21.43 -6.65 -2.76
C LEU A 316 -22.35 -6.97 -3.95
N ALA A 317 -22.91 -8.19 -4.05
CA ALA A 317 -23.73 -8.58 -5.21
C ALA A 317 -24.98 -7.70 -5.42
N ASN A 318 -25.50 -7.10 -4.34
CA ASN A 318 -26.78 -6.39 -4.34
C ASN A 318 -26.66 -4.86 -4.38
N ILE A 319 -25.46 -4.28 -4.53
CA ILE A 319 -25.26 -2.82 -4.48
C ILE A 319 -25.55 -2.09 -5.81
N GLY A 320 -26.18 -2.78 -6.78
CA GLY A 320 -26.55 -2.20 -8.08
C GLY A 320 -25.39 -2.07 -9.08
N VAL A 321 -24.24 -2.68 -8.80
CA VAL A 321 -23.05 -2.73 -9.68
C VAL A 321 -22.62 -4.17 -9.87
N THR A 322 -22.14 -4.54 -11.07
CA THR A 322 -21.61 -5.88 -11.30
C THR A 322 -20.25 -6.04 -10.62
N VAL A 323 -20.15 -6.93 -9.63
CA VAL A 323 -18.90 -7.21 -8.91
C VAL A 323 -18.35 -8.57 -9.32
N LYS A 324 -17.09 -8.62 -9.76
CA LYS A 324 -16.41 -9.82 -10.26
C LYS A 324 -15.14 -10.09 -9.44
N PRO A 325 -14.99 -11.28 -8.84
CA PRO A 325 -13.75 -11.63 -8.16
C PRO A 325 -12.66 -12.00 -9.18
N LEU A 326 -11.42 -11.59 -8.90
CA LEU A 326 -10.19 -11.96 -9.59
C LEU A 326 -9.18 -12.48 -8.55
N PHE A 327 -8.22 -13.30 -8.97
CA PHE A 327 -7.28 -14.01 -8.08
C PHE A 327 -7.98 -14.95 -7.10
N VAL A 328 -8.95 -15.70 -7.65
CA VAL A 328 -9.50 -16.86 -6.98
C VAL A 328 -8.47 -17.98 -7.05
N ASN A 329 -7.49 -17.96 -6.15
CA ASN A 329 -6.91 -19.24 -5.77
C ASN A 329 -8.00 -19.97 -4.99
N ASP A 330 -8.55 -21.03 -5.58
CA ASP A 330 -9.38 -22.03 -4.90
C ASP A 330 -8.54 -22.89 -3.94
N GLN A 331 -7.60 -22.26 -3.23
CA GLN A 331 -6.91 -22.88 -2.11
C GLN A 331 -7.28 -22.12 -0.85
N PRO A 332 -8.01 -22.74 0.10
CA PRO A 332 -7.94 -22.27 1.47
C PRO A 332 -6.47 -22.37 1.85
N THR A 333 -5.83 -21.24 2.17
CA THR A 333 -4.66 -21.30 3.03
C THR A 333 -5.16 -21.86 4.34
N LEU A 334 -4.99 -23.17 4.51
CA LEU A 334 -5.04 -23.86 5.78
C LEU A 334 -4.03 -23.19 6.71
N PHE A 335 -4.50 -22.22 7.48
CA PHE A 335 -3.93 -21.83 8.76
C PHE A 335 -5.09 -21.51 9.69
#